data_AF-A0A7W3U027-F1
#
_entry.id   AF-A0A7W3U027-F1
#
_cell.length_a   1.000
_cell.length_b   1.000
_cell.length_c   1.000
_cell.angle_alpha   90.00
_cell.angle_beta   90.00
_cell.angle_gamma   90.00
#
_symmetry.space_group_name_H-M   'P 1'
#
loop_
_entity.id
_entity.type
_entity.pdbx_description
1 polymer ?
#
loop_
_entity_poly.entity_id
_entity_poly.type
_entity_poly.pdbx_seq_one_letter_code
_entity_poly.pdbx_strand_id
1 'polypeptide(L)'
;MRDNDLMYKKEYIRPMMTPQHVYVFRFGKHRLNNRVIIRYSHTWTGRLKINEIDVRLHHQHHPRIFKTEADLIEYLKSHFGNKGDKEN
;
A
#
# COMPACT_ATOMS: atom_id res chain seq x y z
N MET A 1 12.20 0.60 5.96
CA MET A 1 11.02 0.48 6.87
C MET A 1 11.42 0.09 8.29
N ARG A 2 12.37 -0.84 8.48
CA ARG A 2 12.95 -1.11 9.82
C ARG A 2 13.67 0.11 10.40
N ASP A 3 14.25 0.95 9.55
CA ASP A 3 14.92 2.20 9.94
C ASP A 3 13.97 3.25 10.57
N ASN A 4 12.65 3.04 10.49
CA ASN A 4 11.64 3.93 11.08
C ASN A 4 10.83 3.23 12.19
N ASP A 5 11.32 2.10 12.70
CA ASP A 5 10.66 1.29 13.74
C ASP A 5 9.20 0.91 13.38
N LEU A 6 8.97 0.60 12.10
CA LEU A 6 7.67 0.19 11.59
C LEU A 6 7.61 -1.33 11.48
N MET A 7 6.69 -1.94 12.23
CA MET A 7 6.32 -3.34 12.03
C MET A 7 5.61 -3.49 10.69
N TYR A 8 5.85 -4.60 10.01
CA TYR A 8 5.16 -4.93 8.77
C TYR A 8 4.83 -6.42 8.66
N LYS A 9 3.78 -6.74 7.91
CA LYS A 9 3.39 -8.10 7.55
C LYS A 9 3.00 -8.16 6.07
N LYS A 10 3.63 -9.08 5.34
CA LYS A 10 3.29 -9.38 3.94
C LYS A 10 2.34 -10.57 3.90
N GLU A 11 1.27 -10.43 3.14
CA GLU A 11 0.28 -11.48 2.92
C GLU A 11 -0.01 -11.56 1.41
N TYR A 12 -0.03 -12.78 0.90
CA TYR A 12 -0.33 -13.05 -0.51
C TYR A 12 -1.68 -13.74 -0.61
N ILE A 13 -2.54 -13.22 -1.48
CA ILE A 13 -3.86 -13.76 -1.73
C ILE A 13 -3.95 -14.09 -3.21
N ARG A 14 -4.30 -15.35 -3.51
CA ARG A 14 -4.68 -15.80 -4.85
C ARG A 14 -6.20 -15.97 -4.86
N PRO A 15 -6.97 -15.00 -5.37
CA PRO A 15 -8.42 -15.15 -5.49
C PRO A 15 -8.74 -16.33 -6.43
N MET A 16 -9.74 -17.14 -6.08
CA MET A 16 -10.12 -18.27 -6.94
C MET A 16 -10.82 -17.84 -8.24
N MET A 17 -11.49 -16.69 -8.23
CA MET A 17 -12.39 -16.25 -9.32
C MET A 17 -11.82 -15.14 -10.21
N THR A 18 -10.64 -14.59 -9.91
CA THR A 18 -10.06 -13.50 -10.72
C THR A 18 -8.63 -13.79 -11.13
N PRO A 19 -8.22 -13.41 -12.37
CA PRO A 19 -6.85 -13.62 -12.85
C PRO A 19 -5.83 -12.68 -12.19
N GLN A 20 -6.28 -11.78 -11.32
CA GLN A 20 -5.44 -10.82 -10.63
C GLN A 20 -4.93 -11.41 -9.32
N HIS A 21 -3.62 -11.30 -9.12
CA HIS A 21 -2.98 -11.60 -7.86
C HIS A 21 -3.02 -10.38 -6.93
N VAL A 22 -3.10 -10.63 -5.63
CA VAL A 22 -3.17 -9.57 -4.64
C VAL A 22 -2.08 -9.76 -3.60
N TYR A 23 -1.22 -8.75 -3.45
CA TYR A 23 -0.35 -8.62 -2.29
C TYR A 23 -0.97 -7.61 -1.31
N VAL A 24 -1.01 -7.98 -0.04
CA VAL A 24 -1.40 -7.08 1.05
C VAL A 24 -0.19 -6.88 1.94
N PHE A 25 0.23 -5.62 2.05
CA PHE A 25 1.29 -5.21 2.96
C PHE A 25 0.68 -4.41 4.09
N ARG A 26 0.63 -5.00 5.29
CA ARG A 26 0.13 -4.31 6.49
C ARG A 26 1.31 -3.70 7.25
N PHE A 27 1.14 -2.49 7.77
CA PHE A 27 2.22 -1.77 8.45
C PHE A 27 1.72 -0.82 9.55
N GLY A 28 2.60 -0.53 10.51
CA GLY A 28 2.37 0.48 11.54
C GLY A 28 3.39 0.38 12.69
N LYS A 29 3.43 1.42 13.53
CA LYS A 29 4.40 1.53 14.64
C LYS A 29 4.05 0.60 15.81
N HIS A 30 2.80 0.65 16.28
CA HIS A 30 2.32 -0.18 17.39
C HIS A 30 1.28 -1.24 16.97
N ARG A 31 0.53 -0.96 15.89
CA ARG A 31 -0.53 -1.84 15.36
C ARG A 31 -0.50 -1.83 13.85
N LEU A 32 -0.70 -3.00 13.22
CA LEU A 32 -0.70 -3.20 11.76
C LEU A 32 -2.02 -2.77 11.10
N ASN A 33 -2.46 -1.55 11.40
CA ASN A 33 -3.77 -1.05 10.98
C ASN A 33 -3.75 -0.37 9.60
N ASN A 34 -2.58 0.01 9.11
CA ASN A 34 -2.43 0.53 7.76
C ASN A 34 -2.16 -0.62 6.80
N ARG A 35 -2.62 -0.50 5.56
CA ARG A 35 -2.36 -1.49 4.51
C ARG A 35 -2.20 -0.86 3.14
N VAL A 36 -1.24 -1.40 2.39
CA VAL A 36 -1.13 -1.24 0.94
C VAL A 36 -1.60 -2.54 0.30
N ILE A 37 -2.56 -2.45 -0.62
CA ILE A 37 -3.09 -3.57 -1.37
C ILE A 37 -2.65 -3.37 -2.81
N ILE A 38 -1.81 -4.27 -3.30
CA ILE A 38 -1.27 -4.23 -4.67
C ILE A 38 -1.96 -5.31 -5.47
N ARG A 39 -2.73 -4.90 -6.47
CA ARG A 39 -3.30 -5.81 -7.47
C ARG A 39 -2.39 -5.84 -8.67
N TYR A 40 -1.98 -7.02 -9.07
CA TYR A 40 -1.11 -7.21 -10.22
C TYR A 40 -1.54 -8.41 -11.04
N SER A 41 -1.20 -8.39 -12.31
CA SER A 41 -1.36 -9.53 -13.20
C SER A 41 -0.05 -9.76 -13.95
N HIS A 42 0.04 -10.90 -14.63
CA HIS A 42 1.13 -11.14 -15.57
C HIS A 42 0.63 -10.82 -16.98
N THR A 43 1.47 -10.17 -17.78
CA THR A 43 1.23 -10.06 -19.22
C THR A 43 1.32 -11.44 -19.86
N TRP A 44 0.87 -11.55 -21.10
CA TRP A 44 1.05 -12.77 -21.89
C TRP A 44 2.53 -13.21 -21.99
N THR A 45 3.46 -12.25 -21.98
CA THR A 45 4.92 -12.50 -21.93
C THR A 45 5.46 -12.83 -20.53
N GLY A 46 4.60 -12.97 -19.52
CA GLY A 46 4.99 -13.28 -18.15
C GLY A 46 5.53 -12.09 -17.34
N ARG A 47 5.50 -10.87 -17.87
CA ARG A 47 5.96 -9.68 -17.13
C ARG A 47 4.93 -9.26 -16.10
N LEU A 48 5.38 -8.93 -14.90
CA LEU A 48 4.51 -8.40 -13.85
C LEU A 48 4.00 -7.01 -14.26
N LYS A 49 2.68 -6.84 -14.23
CA LYS A 49 1.99 -5.58 -14.46
C LYS A 49 1.22 -5.22 -13.18
N ILE A 50 1.61 -4.12 -12.55
CA ILE A 50 0.82 -3.53 -11.47
C ILE A 50 -0.42 -2.91 -12.11
N ASN A 51 -1.59 -3.32 -11.64
CA ASN A 51 -2.88 -2.82 -12.14
C ASN A 51 -3.41 -1.71 -11.24
N GLU A 52 -3.24 -1.88 -9.92
CA GLU A 52 -3.78 -0.98 -8.92
C GLU A 52 -2.95 -1.02 -7.64
N ILE A 53 -2.76 0.14 -7.02
CA ILE A 53 -2.20 0.26 -5.67
C ILE A 53 -3.21 1.00 -4.80
N ASP A 54 -3.88 0.29 -3.89
CA ASP A 54 -4.84 0.85 -2.93
C ASP A 54 -4.15 1.03 -1.58
N VAL A 55 -4.16 2.25 -1.06
CA VAL A 55 -3.64 2.54 0.28
C VAL A 55 -4.78 2.91 1.21
N ARG A 56 -4.80 2.19 2.34
CA ARG A 56 -5.75 2.38 3.42
C ARG A 56 -5.00 2.64 4.70
N LEU A 57 -5.05 3.89 5.14
CA LEU A 57 -4.48 4.31 6.41
C LEU A 57 -5.54 4.22 7.51
N HIS A 58 -5.09 3.94 8.73
CA HIS A 58 -5.93 3.97 9.91
C HIS A 58 -6.55 5.37 10.08
N HIS A 59 -7.86 5.44 10.35
CA HIS A 59 -8.67 6.67 10.41
C HIS A 59 -8.84 7.43 9.08
N GLN A 60 -8.46 6.84 7.94
CA GLN A 60 -8.74 7.42 6.63
C GLN A 60 -10.19 7.10 6.20
N HIS A 61 -11.02 8.13 6.07
CA HIS A 61 -12.42 7.98 5.63
C HIS A 61 -12.57 7.62 4.14
N HIS A 62 -11.66 8.11 3.30
CA HIS A 62 -11.68 7.87 1.86
C HIS A 62 -10.38 7.17 1.42
N PRO A 63 -10.39 5.85 1.18
CA PRO A 63 -9.24 5.14 0.66
C PRO A 63 -8.86 5.71 -0.71
N ARG A 64 -7.56 5.71 -1.02
CA ARG A 64 -7.04 6.32 -2.25
C ARG A 64 -6.39 5.25 -3.10
N ILE A 65 -6.78 5.25 -4.37
CA ILE A 65 -6.29 4.32 -5.39
C ILE A 65 -5.29 5.06 -6.26
N PHE A 66 -4.12 4.47 -6.44
CA PHE A 66 -3.02 5.00 -7.24
C PHE A 66 -2.78 4.10 -8.46
N LYS A 67 -2.50 4.74 -9.60
CA LYS A 67 -2.19 4.04 -10.86
C LYS A 67 -0.71 3.67 -10.94
N THR A 68 0.16 4.49 -10.36
CA THR A 68 1.61 4.28 -10.37
C THR A 68 2.21 4.31 -8.97
N GLU A 69 3.38 3.71 -8.81
CA GLU A 69 4.16 3.78 -7.57
C GLU A 69 4.61 5.22 -7.27
N ALA A 70 4.92 6.00 -8.31
CA ALA A 70 5.32 7.40 -8.16
C ALA A 70 4.21 8.24 -7.51
N ASP A 71 2.96 8.11 -8.00
CA ASP A 71 1.80 8.81 -7.43
C ASP A 71 1.60 8.46 -5.94
N LEU A 72 1.80 7.18 -5.61
CA LEU A 72 1.73 6.73 -4.22
C LEU A 72 2.83 7.38 -3.37
N ILE A 73 4.09 7.33 -3.83
CA ILE A 73 5.23 7.86 -3.08
C ILE A 73 5.05 9.36 -2.84
N GLU A 74 4.62 10.11 -3.86
CA GLU A 74 4.32 11.54 -3.75
C GLU A 74 3.21 11.82 -2.72
N TYR A 75 2.14 11.02 -2.75
CA TYR A 75 1.07 11.13 -1.76
C TYR A 75 1.57 10.84 -0.34
N LEU A 76 2.35 9.79 -0.13
CA LEU A 76 2.88 9.47 1.21
C LEU A 76 3.82 10.58 1.70
N LYS A 77 4.69 11.11 0.83
CA LYS A 77 5.59 12.22 1.16
C LYS A 77 4.83 13.46 1.59
N SER A 78 3.78 13.86 0.86
CA SER A 78 2.96 15.03 1.23
C SER A 78 2.12 14.79 2.48
N HIS A 79 1.56 13.59 2.64
CA HIS A 79 0.69 13.25 3.76
C HIS A 79 1.45 13.11 5.10
N PHE A 80 2.68 12.62 5.07
CA PHE A 80 3.53 12.51 6.26
C PHE A 80 4.46 13.70 6.45
N GLY A 81 4.88 14.38 5.38
CA GLY A 81 5.70 15.60 5.46
C GLY A 81 5.01 16.75 6.18
N ASN A 82 3.67 16.86 6.05
CA ASN A 82 2.89 17.89 6.75
C ASN A 82 2.48 17.53 8.19
N LYS A 83 2.82 16.33 8.68
CA LYS A 83 2.49 15.90 10.05
C LYS A 83 3.61 16.18 11.06
N GLY A 84 4.75 16.69 10.62
CA GLY A 84 5.85 17.13 11.49
C GLY A 84 5.52 18.31 12.41
N ASP A 85 4.43 19.04 12.17
CA ASP A 85 4.12 20.30 12.85
C ASP A 85 2.80 20.28 13.67
N LYS A 86 2.19 19.11 13.89
CA LYS A 86 0.93 18.98 14.65
C LYS A 86 0.92 17.88 15.71
N GLU A 87 2.03 17.72 16.40
CA GLU A 87 2.05 17.17 17.76
C GLU A 87 2.76 18.19 18.66
N ASN A 88 2.01 19.22 19.09
CA ASN A 88 2.33 20.13 20.20
C ASN A 88 1.02 20.43 20.94
#